data_AF-A0A417YBR5-F1
#
_entry.id   AF-A0A417YBR5-F1
#
_cell.length_a   1.000
_cell.length_b   1.000
_cell.length_c   1.000
_cell.angle_alpha   90.00
_cell.angle_beta   90.00
_cell.angle_gamma   90.00
#
_symmetry.space_group_name_H-M   'P 1'
#
loop_
_entity.id
_entity.type
_entity.pdbx_description
1 polymer ?
#
loop_
_entity_poly.entity_id
_entity_poly.type
_entity_poly.pdbx_seq_one_letter_code
_entity_poly.pdbx_strand_id
1 'polypeptide(L)' 'MARYYIAVTYDVCEHDNLYQDMNEYPLDLSIDIDKQIRGFAKMDVAPLIKIYESDTSDLKELRLYREYNFKEFECDCIQ' A
#
# COMPACT_ATOMS: atom_id res chain seq x y z
N MET A 1 -7.53 -19.52 -12.45
CA MET A 1 -6.32 -19.39 -11.59
C MET A 1 -6.65 -18.37 -10.53
N ALA A 2 -6.37 -18.66 -9.25
CA ALA A 2 -6.60 -17.72 -8.18
C ALA A 2 -5.50 -16.64 -8.24
N ARG A 3 -5.89 -15.36 -8.17
CA ARG A 3 -4.94 -14.26 -8.02
C ARG A 3 -4.98 -13.80 -6.57
N TYR A 4 -3.80 -13.62 -6.00
CA TYR A 4 -3.63 -13.14 -4.64
C TYR A 4 -3.14 -11.70 -4.71
N TYR A 5 -3.68 -10.86 -3.85
CA TYR A 5 -3.33 -9.45 -3.82
C TYR A 5 -2.90 -9.06 -2.41
N ILE A 6 -1.81 -8.31 -2.33
CA ILE A 6 -1.29 -7.76 -1.08
C ILE A 6 -1.09 -6.25 -1.23
N ALA A 7 -1.53 -5.49 -0.25
CA ALA A 7 -1.29 -4.07 -0.15
C ALA A 7 -0.11 -3.83 0.81
N VAL A 8 0.88 -3.08 0.36
CA VAL A 8 2.04 -2.68 1.16
C VAL A 8 1.95 -1.18 1.38
N THR A 9 1.96 -0.75 2.63
CA THR A 9 1.97 0.66 3.04
C THR A 9 3.42 1.17 3.09
N TYR A 10 3.62 2.41 2.66
CA TYR A 10 4.92 3.04 2.62
C TYR A 10 4.87 4.40 3.34
N ASP A 11 5.87 4.62 4.18
CA ASP A 11 6.21 5.95 4.67
C ASP A 11 7.12 6.63 3.64
N VAL A 12 6.70 7.81 3.20
CA VAL A 12 7.40 8.59 2.17
C VAL A 12 7.51 10.03 2.66
N CYS A 13 8.75 10.48 2.86
CA CYS A 13 9.06 11.87 3.19
C CYS A 13 10.12 12.39 2.23
N GLU A 14 9.75 13.35 1.38
CA GLU A 14 10.69 13.93 0.41
C GLU A 14 11.82 14.72 1.09
N HIS A 15 11.56 15.33 2.25
CA HIS A 15 12.54 16.14 2.97
C HIS A 15 13.69 15.30 3.56
N ASP A 16 13.36 14.14 4.12
CA ASP A 16 14.33 13.21 4.70
C ASP A 16 14.83 12.19 3.69
N ASN A 17 14.39 12.27 2.42
CA ASN A 17 14.62 11.26 1.39
C ASN A 17 14.26 9.84 1.90
N LEU A 18 13.16 9.76 2.66
CA LEU A 18 12.67 8.54 3.29
C LEU A 18 11.71 7.83 2.34
N TYR A 19 11.96 6.55 2.13
CA TYR A 19 11.07 5.67 1.39
C TYR A 19 11.13 4.28 2.02
N GLN A 20 10.20 3.98 2.91
CA GLN A 20 10.26 2.79 3.75
C GLN A 20 8.96 2.01 3.70
N ASP A 21 9.05 0.69 3.52
CA ASP A 21 7.93 -0.23 3.70
C ASP A 21 7.53 -0.30 5.19
N MET A 22 6.23 -0.25 5.47
CA MET A 22 5.69 -0.27 6.82
C MET A 22 5.03 -1.61 7.14
N ASN A 23 3.87 -1.88 6.52
CA ASN A 23 3.09 -3.09 6.77
C ASN A 23 2.56 -3.69 5.48
N GLU A 24 2.25 -4.98 5.54
CA GLU A 24 1.67 -5.74 4.44
C GLU A 24 0.29 -6.29 4.84
N TYR A 25 -0.70 -6.11 3.98
CA TYR A 25 -2.09 -6.51 4.22
C TYR A 25 -2.62 -7.34 3.06
N PRO A 26 -3.13 -8.56 3.29
CA PRO A 26 -3.84 -9.30 2.25
C PRO A 26 -5.14 -8.57 1.89
N LEU A 27 -5.43 -8.46 0.59
CA LEU A 27 -6.68 -7.85 0.12
C LEU A 27 -7.79 -8.88 0.03
N ASP A 28 -8.93 -8.56 0.63
CA ASP A 28 -10.16 -9.32 0.49
C ASP A 28 -10.93 -8.84 -0.75
N LEU A 29 -10.96 -9.67 -1.80
CA LEU A 29 -11.65 -9.35 -3.05
C LEU A 29 -13.17 -9.33 -2.95
N SER A 30 -13.74 -9.79 -1.82
CA SER A 30 -15.17 -9.65 -1.53
C SER A 30 -15.55 -8.25 -1.05
N ILE A 31 -14.55 -7.45 -0.65
CA ILE A 31 -14.70 -6.07 -0.20
C ILE A 31 -14.13 -5.13 -1.27
N ASP A 32 -14.73 -3.96 -1.42
CA ASP A 32 -14.20 -2.91 -2.30
C ASP A 32 -12.73 -2.58 -1.95
N ILE A 33 -11.85 -2.68 -2.94
CA ILE A 33 -10.40 -2.47 -2.75
C ILE A 33 -10.13 -1.04 -2.31
N ASP A 34 -10.73 -0.05 -2.96
CA ASP A 34 -10.53 1.36 -2.63
C ASP A 34 -10.92 1.68 -1.17
N LYS A 35 -11.98 1.05 -0.66
CA LYS A 35 -12.38 1.15 0.75
C LYS A 35 -11.34 0.55 1.70
N GLN A 36 -10.76 -0.61 1.36
CA GLN A 36 -9.71 -1.24 2.16
C GLN A 36 -8.44 -0.40 2.17
N ILE A 37 -7.98 0.04 0.99
CA ILE A 37 -6.76 0.83 0.82
C ILE A 37 -6.83 2.15 1.60
N ARG A 38 -7.97 2.86 1.54
CA ARG A 38 -8.16 4.06 2.38
C ARG A 38 -8.12 3.76 3.88
N GLY A 39 -8.63 2.60 4.28
CA GLY A 39 -8.56 2.12 5.66
C GLY A 39 -7.13 1.90 6.13
N PHE A 40 -6.32 1.21 5.31
CA PHE A 40 -4.90 0.97 5.59
C PHE A 40 -4.10 2.27 5.60
N ALA A 41 -4.32 3.16 4.63
CA ALA A 41 -3.63 4.45 4.55
C ALA A 41 -3.86 5.28 5.82
N LYS A 42 -5.11 5.31 6.30
CA LYS A 42 -5.48 6.00 7.53
C LYS A 42 -4.92 5.33 8.80
N MET A 43 -4.86 3.99 8.82
CA MET A 43 -4.38 3.23 9.97
C MET A 43 -2.87 3.43 10.17
N ASP A 44 -2.12 3.34 9.07
CA ASP A 44 -0.65 3.42 9.10
C ASP A 44 -0.13 4.85 8.91
N VAL A 45 -1.02 5.81 8.61
CA VAL A 45 -0.65 7.17 8.20
C VAL A 45 0.32 7.11 7.03
N ALA A 46 0.00 6.27 6.04
CA ALA A 46 0.87 5.98 4.91
C ALA A 46 0.49 6.83 3.69
N PRO A 47 1.36 7.74 3.24
CA PRO A 47 1.12 8.55 2.04
C PRO A 47 1.11 7.73 0.75
N LEU A 48 1.71 6.54 0.75
CA LEU A 48 1.78 5.67 -0.42
C LEU A 48 1.37 4.25 -0.07
N ILE A 49 0.54 3.65 -0.91
CA ILE A 49 0.23 2.22 -0.85
C ILE A 49 0.44 1.60 -2.22
N LYS A 50 1.13 0.46 -2.26
CA LYS A 50 1.27 -0.35 -3.47
C LYS A 50 0.53 -1.65 -3.32
N ILE A 51 -0.21 -2.02 -4.35
CA ILE A 51 -0.84 -3.32 -4.48
C ILE A 51 0.03 -4.18 -5.36
N TYR A 52 0.40 -5.35 -4.86
CA TYR A 52 1.07 -6.38 -5.62
C TYR A 52 0.11 -7.54 -5.87
N GLU A 53 0.20 -8.14 -7.05
CA GLU A 53 -0.50 -9.37 -7.38
C GLU A 53 0.48 -10.54 -7.52
N SER A 54 0.01 -11.75 -7.19
CA SER A 54 0.71 -13.00 -7.43
C SER A 54 -0.23 -14.06 -7.97
N ASP A 55 0.31 -14.89 -8.87
CA ASP A 55 -0.36 -16.07 -9.40
C ASP A 55 -0.28 -17.27 -8.43
N THR A 56 0.49 -17.16 -7.34
CA THR A 56 0.72 -18.21 -6.33
C THR A 56 0.37 -17.72 -4.93
N SER A 57 -0.15 -18.62 -4.09
CA SER A 57 -0.46 -18.32 -2.68
C SER A 57 0.76 -18.03 -1.83
N ASP A 58 1.94 -18.51 -2.26
CA ASP A 58 3.20 -18.30 -1.57
C ASP A 58 3.76 -16.88 -1.73
N LEU A 59 3.11 -16.02 -2.54
CA LEU A 59 3.49 -14.61 -2.76
C LEU A 59 4.97 -14.40 -3.14
N LYS A 60 5.64 -15.40 -3.71
CA LYS A 60 7.06 -15.33 -4.07
C LYS A 60 7.33 -14.47 -5.30
N GLU A 61 6.40 -14.47 -6.24
CA GLU A 61 6.46 -13.65 -7.44
C GLU A 61 5.41 -12.55 -7.33
N LEU A 62 5.81 -11.42 -6.76
CA LEU A 62 4.99 -10.22 -6.64
C LEU A 62 5.18 -9.34 -7.87
N ARG A 63 4.08 -8.99 -8.52
CA ARG A 63 4.05 -8.00 -9.61
C ARG A 63 3.29 -6.78 -9.14
N LEU A 64 3.88 -5.60 -9.31
CA LEU A 64 3.20 -4.35 -8.99
C LEU A 64 1.95 -4.23 -9.87
N TYR A 65 0.79 -4.21 -9.24
CA TYR A 65 -0.50 -4.13 -9.90
C TYR A 65 -1.00 -2.68 -9.95
N ARG A 66 -0.93 -1.97 -8.82
CA ARG A 66 -1.43 -0.60 -8.70
C ARG A 66 -0.74 0.17 -7.59
N GLU A 67 -0.68 1.49 -7.72
CA GLU A 67 -0.19 2.40 -6.67
C GLU A 67 -1.27 3.44 -6.34
N TYR A 68 -1.33 3.81 -5.07
CA TYR A 68 -2.25 4.81 -4.52
C TYR A 68 -1.46 5.82 -3.70
N ASN A 69 -1.62 7.09 -4.04
CA ASN A 69 -1.00 8.21 -3.32
C ASN A 69 -2.07 8.98 -2.56
N PHE A 70 -1.81 9.20 -1.28
CA PHE A 70 -2.70 9.87 -0.33
C PHE A 70 -1.99 11.10 0.22
N LYS A 71 -2.18 12.23 -0.48
CA LYS A 71 -1.57 13.51 -0.09
C LYS A 71 -1.94 13.98 1.30
N GLU A 72 -3.10 13.56 1.82
CA GLU A 72 -3.55 13.89 3.17
C GLU A 72 -2.71 13.22 4.27
N PHE A 73 -1.91 12.21 3.93
CA PHE A 73 -0.97 11.54 4.85
C PHE A 73 0.50 11.85 4.51
N GLU A 74 0.77 12.68 3.49
CA GLU A 74 2.13 13.18 3.25
C GLU A 74 2.52 14.10 4.41
N CYS A 75 3.79 14.06 4.85
CA CYS A 75 4.24 14.96 5.90
C CYS A 75 4.03 16.41 5.45
N ASP A 76 3.12 17.13 6.10
CA ASP A 76 2.97 18.60 6.00
C ASP A 76 4.08 19.26 6.82
N CYS A 77 5.32 18.88 6.52
CA CYS A 77 6.52 19.37 7.17
C CYS A 77 6.72 20.84 6.75
N ILE A 78 6.01 21.76 7.41
CA ILE A 78 6.25 23.22 7.32
C ILE A 78 7.58 23.49 8.02
N GLN A 79 8.61 23.83 7.24
CA GLN A 79 9.89 24.31 7.77
C GLN A 79 9.74 25.53 8.67
#